data_AF-A0A2A3VHM6-F1
#
_entry.id   AF-A0A2A3VHM6-F1
#
_cell.length_a   1.000
_cell.length_b   1.000
_cell.length_c   1.000
_cell.angle_alpha   90.00
_cell.angle_beta   90.00
_cell.angle_gamma   90.00
#
_symmetry.space_group_name_H-M   'P 1'
#
loop_
_entity.id
_entity.type
_entity.pdbx_description
1 polymer ?
#
loop_
_entity_poly.entity_id
_entity_poly.type
_entity_poly.pdbx_seq_one_letter_code
_entity_poly.pdbx_strand_id
1 'polypeptide(L)'
;MAIEAALVKPVVDVLLALFQQGSELKLKSNAQAALREAIRELLQANPDENRAAARIAVARAAGILSEDVVLAEDMLQKHRATKARTRGKSTTGRRRARSDPGEADIPARRPGAKSPAGTPTSH
;
A
#
# COMPACT_ATOMS: atom_id res chain seq x y z
N MET A 1 10.22 30.35 -57.90
CA MET A 1 9.55 29.51 -56.89
C MET A 1 10.34 29.51 -55.55
N ALA A 2 10.71 30.67 -55.00
CA ALA A 2 11.52 30.73 -53.75
C ALA A 2 10.71 31.13 -52.51
N ILE A 3 9.54 31.74 -52.71
CA ILE A 3 8.70 32.30 -51.64
C ILE A 3 7.93 31.18 -50.90
N GLU A 4 7.57 30.10 -51.61
CA GLU A 4 6.81 28.99 -51.01
C GLU A 4 7.63 28.21 -49.96
N ALA A 5 8.94 28.02 -50.15
CA ALA A 5 9.77 27.28 -49.20
C ALA A 5 10.08 28.06 -47.90
N ALA A 6 10.11 29.40 -47.96
CA ALA A 6 10.43 30.24 -46.81
C ALA A 6 9.31 30.28 -45.75
N LEU A 7 8.04 30.11 -46.17
CA LEU A 7 6.89 30.04 -45.25
C LEU A 7 6.62 28.65 -44.70
N VAL A 8 7.10 27.57 -45.34
CA VAL A 8 6.81 26.19 -44.91
C VAL A 8 7.38 25.91 -43.52
N LYS A 9 8.63 26.28 -43.26
CA LYS A 9 9.27 26.03 -41.96
C LYS A 9 8.56 26.72 -40.77
N PRO A 10 8.28 28.03 -40.79
CA PRO A 10 7.57 28.68 -39.68
C PRO A 10 6.14 28.14 -39.50
N VAL A 11 5.43 27.77 -40.57
CA VAL A 11 4.10 27.15 -40.45
C VAL A 11 4.19 25.78 -39.80
N VAL A 12 5.15 24.95 -40.22
CA VAL A 12 5.39 23.63 -39.60
C VAL A 12 5.78 23.77 -38.12
N ASP A 13 6.62 24.74 -37.79
CA ASP A 13 7.02 25.01 -36.40
C ASP A 13 5.81 25.44 -35.54
N VAL A 14 4.92 26.28 -36.06
CA VAL A 14 3.66 26.65 -35.38
C VAL A 14 2.73 25.44 -35.19
N LEU A 15 2.57 24.60 -36.22
CA LEU A 15 1.76 23.38 -36.12
C LEU A 15 2.34 22.38 -35.11
N LEU A 16 3.66 22.21 -35.08
CA LEU A 16 4.35 21.38 -34.10
C LEU A 16 4.19 21.94 -32.68
N ALA A 17 4.30 23.25 -32.50
CA ALA A 17 4.10 23.91 -31.21
C ALA A 17 2.64 23.73 -30.72
N LEU A 18 1.66 23.92 -31.59
CA LEU A 18 0.24 23.68 -31.27
C LEU A 18 -0.03 22.22 -30.91
N PHE A 19 0.58 21.27 -31.62
CA PHE A 19 0.47 19.84 -31.32
C PHE A 19 1.09 19.50 -29.95
N GLN A 20 2.27 20.04 -29.65
CA GLN A 20 2.92 19.87 -28.35
C GLN A 20 2.05 20.44 -27.21
N GLN A 21 1.50 21.64 -27.38
CA GLN A 21 0.56 22.23 -26.41
C GLN A 21 -0.68 21.35 -26.21
N GLY A 22 -1.27 20.82 -27.28
CA GLY A 22 -2.41 19.90 -27.20
C GLY A 22 -2.06 18.60 -26.47
N SER A 23 -0.85 18.07 -26.68
CA SER A 23 -0.37 16.87 -25.99
C SER A 23 -0.13 17.11 -24.49
N GLU A 24 0.40 18.28 -24.10
CA GLU A 24 0.56 18.66 -22.71
C GLU A 24 -0.78 18.83 -21.99
N LEU A 25 -1.77 19.45 -22.63
CA LEU A 25 -3.10 19.62 -22.05
C LEU A 25 -3.76 18.26 -21.80
N LYS A 26 -3.64 17.32 -22.74
CA LYS A 26 -4.10 15.94 -22.56
C LYS A 26 -3.36 15.24 -21.44
N LEU A 27 -2.04 15.39 -21.35
CA LEU A 27 -1.22 14.81 -20.28
C LEU A 27 -1.65 15.33 -18.91
N LYS A 28 -1.84 16.65 -18.76
CA LYS A 28 -2.31 17.29 -17.53
C LYS A 28 -3.73 16.82 -17.16
N SER A 29 -4.65 16.73 -18.13
CA SER A 29 -6.01 16.23 -17.87
C SER A 29 -6.02 14.76 -17.42
N ASN A 30 -5.25 13.89 -18.08
CA ASN A 30 -5.12 12.48 -17.71
C ASN A 30 -4.47 12.32 -16.32
N ALA A 31 -3.49 13.15 -16.01
CA ALA A 31 -2.84 13.18 -14.71
C ALA A 31 -3.80 13.66 -13.59
N GLN A 32 -4.68 14.63 -13.87
CA GLN A 32 -5.76 15.02 -12.95
C GLN A 32 -6.77 13.89 -12.72
N ALA A 33 -7.16 13.17 -13.78
CA ALA A 33 -8.04 12.02 -13.66
C ALA A 33 -7.38 10.89 -12.83
N ALA A 34 -6.10 10.62 -13.07
CA ALA A 34 -5.32 9.65 -12.29
C ALA A 34 -5.24 10.04 -10.82
N LEU A 35 -5.08 11.33 -10.50
CA LEU A 35 -5.06 11.84 -9.13
C LEU A 35 -6.41 11.65 -8.43
N ARG A 36 -7.52 11.95 -9.10
CA ARG A 36 -8.87 11.71 -8.57
C ARG A 36 -9.10 10.23 -8.28
N GLU A 37 -8.65 9.35 -9.18
CA GLU A 37 -8.71 7.91 -8.96
C GLU A 37 -7.80 7.45 -7.82
N ALA A 38 -6.65 8.10 -7.61
CA ALA A 38 -5.79 7.82 -6.45
C ALA A 38 -6.48 8.19 -5.13
N ILE A 39 -7.11 9.36 -5.06
CA ILE A 39 -7.86 9.79 -3.88
C ILE A 39 -9.03 8.84 -3.62
N ARG A 40 -9.79 8.49 -4.67
CA ARG A 40 -10.90 7.52 -4.55
C ARG A 40 -10.41 6.17 -4.04
N GLU A 41 -9.28 5.68 -4.53
CA GLU A 41 -8.64 4.44 -4.06
C GLU A 41 -8.29 4.54 -2.57
N LEU A 42 -7.67 5.64 -2.14
CA LEU A 42 -7.25 5.86 -0.75
C LEU A 42 -8.42 6.00 0.23
N LEU A 43 -9.61 6.35 -0.25
CA LEU A 43 -10.84 6.41 0.54
C LEU A 43 -11.55 5.05 0.68
N GLN A 44 -11.10 4.02 -0.04
CA GLN A 44 -11.66 2.67 0.12
C GLN A 44 -11.24 2.07 1.47
N ALA A 45 -12.02 1.10 1.95
CA ALA A 45 -11.72 0.41 3.20
C ALA A 45 -10.39 -0.38 3.16
N ASN A 46 -9.99 -0.87 1.98
CA ASN A 46 -8.72 -1.56 1.74
C ASN A 46 -8.04 -0.97 0.49
N PRO A 47 -7.29 0.14 0.64
CA PRO A 47 -6.68 0.83 -0.51
C PRO A 47 -5.44 0.09 -1.03
N ASP A 48 -5.26 0.10 -2.36
CA ASP A 48 -4.00 -0.32 -2.99
C ASP A 48 -2.97 0.83 -2.97
N GLU A 49 -2.03 0.74 -2.02
CA GLU A 49 -0.96 1.72 -1.83
C GLU A 49 -0.03 1.86 -3.04
N ASN A 50 0.25 0.76 -3.75
CA ASN A 50 1.19 0.78 -4.87
C ASN A 50 0.55 1.51 -6.06
N ARG A 51 -0.73 1.21 -6.30
CA ARG A 51 -1.51 1.84 -7.36
C ARG A 51 -1.75 3.32 -7.09
N ALA A 52 -2.09 3.69 -5.86
CA ALA A 52 -2.24 5.08 -5.45
C ALA A 52 -0.91 5.85 -5.58
N ALA A 53 0.21 5.27 -5.11
CA ALA A 53 1.53 5.90 -5.21
C ALA A 53 1.95 6.13 -6.67
N ALA A 54 1.73 5.15 -7.56
CA ALA A 54 2.05 5.30 -8.98
C ALA A 54 1.24 6.44 -9.63
N ARG A 55 -0.05 6.53 -9.33
CA ARG A 55 -0.93 7.59 -9.88
C ARG A 55 -0.54 8.98 -9.36
N ILE A 56 -0.19 9.11 -8.08
CA ILE A 56 0.33 10.35 -7.49
C ILE A 56 1.65 10.75 -8.17
N ALA A 57 2.56 9.79 -8.39
CA ALA A 57 3.83 10.04 -9.07
C ALA A 57 3.63 10.52 -10.52
N VAL A 58 2.67 9.95 -11.26
CA VAL A 58 2.29 10.42 -12.60
C VAL A 58 1.77 11.85 -12.56
N ALA A 59 0.93 12.20 -11.57
CA ALA A 59 0.43 13.56 -11.41
C ALA A 59 1.55 14.57 -11.13
N ARG A 60 2.47 14.20 -10.23
CA ARG A 60 3.66 15.01 -9.91
C ARG A 60 4.59 15.17 -11.12
N ALA A 61 4.82 14.11 -11.90
CA ALA A 61 5.65 14.14 -13.11
C ALA A 61 5.04 14.98 -14.23
N ALA A 62 3.71 15.02 -14.33
CA ALA A 62 2.99 15.89 -15.26
C ALA A 62 3.01 17.38 -14.84
N GLY A 63 3.71 17.72 -13.75
CA GLY A 63 3.84 19.09 -13.26
C GLY A 63 2.57 19.62 -12.60
N ILE A 64 1.65 18.74 -12.19
CA ILE A 64 0.48 19.14 -11.40
C ILE A 64 0.96 19.42 -9.98
N LEU A 65 1.18 20.69 -9.67
CA LEU A 65 1.47 21.19 -8.33
C LEU A 65 0.17 21.70 -7.70
N SER A 66 -0.80 20.81 -7.52
CA SER A 66 -2.08 21.15 -6.90
C SER A 66 -2.10 20.73 -5.43
N GLU A 67 -2.91 21.42 -4.63
CA GLU A 67 -3.24 21.05 -3.24
C GLU A 67 -3.68 19.59 -3.15
N ASP A 68 -4.41 19.10 -4.16
CA ASP A 68 -4.86 17.72 -4.26
C ASP A 68 -3.71 16.70 -4.27
N VAL A 69 -2.54 17.02 -4.86
CA VAL A 69 -1.38 16.11 -4.85
C VAL A 69 -0.81 16.02 -3.43
N VAL A 70 -0.68 17.16 -2.74
CA VAL A 70 -0.21 17.21 -1.35
C VAL A 70 -1.17 16.46 -0.43
N LEU A 71 -2.47 16.65 -0.62
CA LEU A 71 -3.51 15.92 0.10
C LEU A 71 -3.40 14.40 -0.13
N ALA A 72 -3.31 13.96 -1.38
CA ALA A 72 -3.23 12.54 -1.72
C ALA A 72 -1.96 11.88 -1.12
N GLU A 73 -0.84 12.61 -1.08
CA GLU A 73 0.40 12.16 -0.44
C GLU A 73 0.27 12.02 1.07
N ASP A 74 -0.33 13.01 1.73
CA ASP A 74 -0.59 12.97 3.17
C ASP A 74 -1.55 11.83 3.53
N MET A 75 -2.60 11.61 2.72
CA MET A 75 -3.52 10.47 2.87
C MET A 75 -2.79 9.12 2.75
N LEU A 76 -1.94 8.96 1.72
CA LEU A 76 -1.14 7.75 1.54
C LEU A 76 -0.18 7.52 2.73
N GLN A 77 0.44 8.59 3.22
CA GLN A 77 1.36 8.53 4.36
C GLN A 77 0.63 8.14 5.66
N LYS A 78 -0.54 8.74 5.93
CA LYS A 78 -1.40 8.41 7.08
C LYS A 78 -1.88 6.96 7.03
N HIS A 79 -2.26 6.46 5.85
CA HIS A 79 -2.64 5.08 5.68
C HIS A 79 -1.48 4.13 5.99
N ARG A 80 -0.30 4.38 5.42
CA ARG A 80 0.92 3.60 5.70
C ARG A 80 1.29 3.59 7.18
N ALA A 81 1.24 4.75 7.83
CA ALA A 81 1.51 4.89 9.26
C ALA A 81 0.49 4.09 10.11
N THR A 82 -0.79 4.17 9.76
CA THR A 82 -1.86 3.43 10.45
C THR A 82 -1.66 1.93 10.28
N LYS A 83 -1.42 1.46 9.05
CA LYS A 83 -1.16 0.05 8.74
C LYS A 83 0.08 -0.46 9.46
N ALA A 84 1.17 0.30 9.50
CA ALA A 84 2.36 -0.07 10.26
C ALA A 84 2.06 -0.21 11.76
N ARG A 85 1.26 0.70 12.32
CA ARG A 85 0.83 0.67 13.73
C ARG A 85 -0.11 -0.50 14.05
N THR A 86 -0.96 -0.91 13.12
CA THR A 86 -1.96 -1.97 13.33
C THR A 86 -1.49 -3.37 12.90
N ARG A 87 -0.41 -3.48 12.11
CA ARG A 87 0.14 -4.75 11.58
C ARG A 87 0.49 -5.80 12.64
N GLY A 88 0.67 -5.41 13.90
CA GLY A 88 0.91 -6.33 15.02
C GLY A 88 -0.23 -6.41 16.06
N LYS A 89 -1.29 -5.61 15.91
CA LYS A 89 -2.39 -5.51 16.86
C LYS A 89 -3.62 -6.24 16.33
N SER A 90 -3.48 -7.55 16.11
CA SER A 90 -4.65 -8.39 15.86
C SER A 90 -5.45 -8.54 17.16
N THR A 91 -6.71 -8.12 17.15
CA THR A 91 -7.70 -8.40 18.20
C THR A 91 -8.05 -9.87 18.32
N THR A 92 -7.56 -10.73 17.44
CA THR A 92 -7.61 -12.19 17.58
C THR A 92 -6.36 -12.68 18.32
N GLY A 93 -6.49 -12.74 19.64
CA GLY A 93 -5.58 -13.50 20.50
C GLY A 93 -5.57 -14.97 20.09
N ARG A 94 -4.63 -15.36 19.23
CA ARG A 94 -4.12 -16.73 19.20
C ARG A 94 -2.63 -16.68 18.90
N ARG A 95 -1.85 -16.37 19.94
CA ARG A 95 -0.45 -16.80 20.02
C ARG A 95 -0.46 -18.30 19.71
N ARG A 96 -0.01 -18.69 18.53
CA ARG A 96 0.49 -20.05 18.36
C ARG A 96 1.73 -20.12 19.24
N ALA A 97 1.69 -20.99 20.24
CA ALA A 97 2.87 -21.33 21.02
C ALA A 97 3.96 -21.70 20.00
N ARG A 98 5.05 -20.93 20.02
CA ARG A 98 6.26 -21.29 19.30
C ARG A 98 6.79 -22.52 20.05
N SER A 99 6.61 -23.70 19.48
CA SER A 99 7.31 -24.90 19.90
C SER A 99 8.76 -24.71 19.46
N ASP A 100 9.68 -24.49 20.39
CA ASP A 100 11.10 -24.65 20.09
C ASP A 100 11.35 -26.11 19.68
N PRO A 101 12.10 -26.38 18.60
CA PRO A 101 12.57 -27.72 18.31
C PRO A 101 13.87 -27.93 19.08
N GLY A 102 13.76 -28.46 20.30
CA GLY A 102 14.90 -28.79 21.15
C GLY A 102 14.57 -29.94 22.09
N GLU A 103 15.44 -30.95 22.08
CA GLU A 103 15.42 -32.19 22.87
C GLU A 103 14.36 -33.23 22.50
N ALA A 104 14.74 -34.12 21.59
CA ALA A 104 14.35 -35.52 21.68
C ALA A 104 15.09 -36.16 22.86
N ASP A 105 14.37 -36.57 23.91
CA ASP A 105 14.47 -37.94 24.43
C ASP A 105 13.23 -38.31 25.26
N ILE A 106 12.79 -39.56 25.11
CA ILE A 106 11.54 -40.18 25.62
C ILE A 106 11.93 -41.13 26.80
N PRO A 107 11.05 -41.66 27.70
CA PRO A 107 9.61 -41.49 27.91
C PRO A 107 9.14 -41.18 29.36
N ALA A 108 7.88 -40.77 29.39
CA ALA A 108 6.90 -40.74 30.47
C ALA A 108 6.95 -41.86 31.54
N ARG A 109 7.00 -41.44 32.81
CA ARG A 109 6.66 -42.26 33.97
C ARG A 109 5.13 -42.31 34.12
N ARG A 110 4.54 -43.50 34.00
CA ARG A 110 3.09 -43.77 34.19
C ARG A 110 2.65 -43.39 35.62
N PRO A 111 1.45 -42.80 35.82
CA PRO A 111 0.86 -42.67 37.14
C PRO A 111 -0.07 -43.86 37.42
N GLY A 112 0.15 -44.56 38.53
CA GLY A 112 -0.83 -45.53 39.03
C GLY A 112 -0.27 -46.46 40.10
N ALA A 113 -0.67 -46.24 41.36
CA ALA A 113 -1.19 -47.28 42.26
C ALA A 113 -1.42 -46.73 43.68
N LYS A 114 -2.71 -46.61 44.02
CA LYS A 114 -3.41 -46.75 45.32
C LYS A 114 -2.64 -46.72 46.65
N SER A 115 -3.11 -45.84 47.55
CA SER A 115 -3.02 -45.97 49.02
C SER A 115 -3.84 -47.16 49.56
N PRO A 116 -3.43 -47.72 50.71
CA PRO A 116 -4.38 -48.00 51.81
C PRO A 116 -3.79 -47.49 53.15
N ALA A 117 -4.43 -46.56 53.87
CA ALA A 117 -5.54 -46.83 54.81
C ALA A 117 -5.20 -47.95 55.82
N GLY A 118 -4.41 -47.61 56.85
CA GLY A 118 -4.23 -48.44 58.03
C GLY A 118 -5.41 -48.26 58.99
N THR A 119 -5.99 -49.39 59.40
CA THR A 119 -7.20 -49.57 60.21
C THR A 119 -7.06 -49.14 61.68
N PRO A 120 -8.18 -48.77 62.33
CA PRO A 120 -8.22 -48.52 63.78
C PRO A 120 -8.36 -49.85 64.53
N THR A 121 -7.72 -49.99 65.68
CA THR A 121 -8.04 -51.05 66.63
C THR A 121 -8.17 -50.46 68.02
N SER A 122 -9.34 -50.67 68.61
CA SER A 122 -9.72 -50.33 69.98
C SER A 122 -9.45 -51.54 70.86
N HIS A 123 -8.83 -51.34 72.03
CA HIS A 123 -9.03 -52.10 73.28
C HIS A 123 -8.33 -51.37 74.43
#